data_AF-A0A3L7RK67-F1
#
_entry.id   AF-A0A3L7RK67-F1
#
_cell.length_a   1.000
_cell.length_b   1.000
_cell.length_c   1.000
_cell.angle_alpha   90.00
_cell.angle_beta   90.00
_cell.angle_gamma   90.00
#
_symmetry.space_group_name_H-M   'P 1'
#
loop_
_entity.id
_entity.type
_entity.pdbx_description
1 polymer ?
#
loop_
_entity_poly.entity_id
_entity_poly.type
_entity_poly.pdbx_seq_one_letter_code
_entity_poly.pdbx_strand_id
1 'polypeptide(L)'
;ETNISNALDFIARVQRRRCVVFVMSDFLGPDCSKSLAIANQRHDCIAVTLSDPREAELPDVGFVTLRDAETDELLELDTRHPQVRALFAKAASDRDKTLSGWLRKAAVDRLDIRTDQPYAQSLQRFFRMRERQR
;
A
#
# COMPACT_ATOMS: atom_id res chain seq x y z
N GLU A 1 -9.78 9.98 -10.62
CA GLU A 1 -10.02 9.07 -9.47
C GLU A 1 -9.61 7.65 -9.84
N THR A 2 -8.77 7.04 -9.01
CA THR A 2 -8.15 5.73 -9.28
C THR A 2 -9.09 4.60 -8.87
N ASN A 3 -9.51 3.75 -9.82
CA ASN A 3 -10.42 2.63 -9.55
C ASN A 3 -9.73 1.27 -9.74
N ILE A 4 -9.13 0.77 -8.65
CA ILE A 4 -8.40 -0.50 -8.60
C ILE A 4 -9.34 -1.70 -8.83
N SER A 5 -10.56 -1.63 -8.29
CA SER A 5 -11.56 -2.71 -8.39
C SER A 5 -11.89 -3.06 -9.83
N ASN A 6 -12.08 -2.06 -10.70
CA ASN A 6 -12.36 -2.29 -12.13
C ASN A 6 -11.20 -3.01 -12.83
N ALA A 7 -9.95 -2.66 -12.52
CA ALA A 7 -8.78 -3.31 -13.09
C ALA A 7 -8.66 -4.78 -12.64
N LEU A 8 -8.96 -5.04 -11.37
CA LEU A 8 -8.96 -6.39 -10.79
C LEU A 8 -10.06 -7.28 -11.39
N ASP A 9 -11.28 -6.75 -11.52
CA ASP A 9 -12.39 -7.47 -12.14
C ASP A 9 -12.12 -7.76 -13.61
N PHE A 10 -11.47 -6.82 -14.32
CA PHE A 10 -11.06 -6.99 -15.70
C PHE A 10 -10.03 -8.11 -15.86
N ILE A 11 -8.94 -8.10 -15.07
CA ILE A 11 -7.90 -9.13 -15.19
C ILE A 11 -8.46 -10.51 -14.82
N ALA A 12 -9.30 -10.58 -13.79
CA ALA A 12 -9.97 -11.81 -13.38
C ALA A 12 -10.84 -12.39 -14.51
N ARG A 13 -11.41 -11.56 -15.39
CA ARG A 13 -12.24 -12.00 -16.51
C ARG A 13 -11.44 -12.36 -17.76
N VAL A 14 -10.44 -11.56 -18.10
CA VAL A 14 -9.71 -11.65 -19.38
C VAL A 14 -8.63 -12.72 -19.34
N GLN A 15 -7.92 -12.85 -18.21
CA GLN A 15 -6.89 -13.86 -18.07
C GLN A 15 -7.50 -15.21 -17.71
N ARG A 16 -7.42 -16.17 -18.64
CA ARG A 16 -8.02 -17.51 -18.46
C ARG A 16 -7.08 -18.50 -17.78
N ARG A 17 -5.77 -18.33 -17.92
CA ARG A 17 -4.78 -19.21 -17.28
C ARG A 17 -4.38 -18.63 -15.92
N ARG A 18 -4.24 -19.49 -14.90
CA ARG A 18 -3.73 -19.07 -13.60
C ARG A 18 -2.33 -18.47 -13.77
N CYS A 19 -2.11 -17.28 -13.24
CA CYS A 19 -0.86 -16.54 -13.30
C CYS A 19 -0.62 -15.82 -11.96
N VAL A 20 0.57 -15.23 -11.81
CA VAL A 20 0.88 -14.33 -10.69
C VAL A 20 0.57 -12.90 -11.12
N VAL A 21 -0.13 -12.14 -10.27
CA VAL A 21 -0.54 -10.75 -10.54
C VAL A 21 0.03 -9.86 -9.44
N PHE A 22 0.93 -8.95 -9.83
CA PHE A 22 1.46 -7.92 -8.93
C PHE A 22 0.63 -6.64 -9.08
N VAL A 23 0.01 -6.21 -8.00
CA VAL A 23 -0.80 -4.98 -7.95
C VAL A 23 0.02 -3.92 -7.24
N MET A 24 0.60 -3.00 -8.00
CA MET A 24 1.38 -1.88 -7.47
C MET A 24 0.48 -0.67 -7.26
N SER A 25 0.25 -0.29 -6.00
CA SER A 25 -0.59 0.85 -5.63
C SER A 25 -0.33 1.26 -4.19
N ASP A 26 -0.59 2.53 -3.88
CA ASP A 26 -0.67 3.07 -2.51
C ASP A 26 -1.99 2.73 -1.80
N PHE A 27 -2.94 2.09 -2.52
CA PHE A 27 -4.28 1.72 -2.10
C PHE A 27 -5.07 2.89 -1.48
N LEU A 28 -4.79 4.12 -1.93
CA LEU A 28 -5.58 5.30 -1.61
C LEU A 28 -6.82 5.34 -2.50
N GLY A 29 -7.88 4.69 -2.06
CA GLY A 29 -9.12 4.71 -2.79
C GLY A 29 -10.22 3.92 -2.12
N PRO A 30 -11.35 3.72 -2.83
CA PRO A 30 -12.44 2.89 -2.36
C PRO A 30 -11.96 1.47 -2.00
N ASP A 31 -12.62 0.85 -1.03
CA ASP A 31 -12.33 -0.53 -0.62
C ASP A 31 -12.42 -1.48 -1.83
N CYS A 32 -11.28 -2.09 -2.16
CA CYS A 32 -11.14 -3.05 -3.26
C CYS A 32 -10.98 -4.50 -2.77
N SER A 33 -11.15 -4.76 -1.47
CA SER A 33 -10.93 -6.08 -0.86
C SER A 33 -11.74 -7.21 -1.50
N LYS A 34 -12.97 -6.93 -1.92
CA LYS A 34 -13.83 -7.91 -2.62
C LYS A 34 -13.28 -8.28 -3.99
N SER A 35 -12.93 -7.29 -4.82
CA SER A 35 -12.34 -7.54 -6.14
C SER A 35 -10.97 -8.19 -6.04
N LEU A 36 -10.17 -7.80 -5.04
CA LEU A 36 -8.90 -8.48 -4.71
C LEU A 36 -9.12 -9.95 -4.37
N ALA A 37 -10.11 -10.28 -3.54
CA ALA A 37 -10.41 -11.65 -3.17
C ALA A 37 -10.83 -12.50 -4.39
N ILE A 38 -11.65 -11.94 -5.28
CA ILE A 38 -12.06 -12.61 -6.53
C ILE A 38 -10.86 -12.83 -7.45
N ALA A 39 -10.03 -11.81 -7.65
CA ALA A 39 -8.82 -11.93 -8.45
C ALA A 39 -7.86 -12.97 -7.86
N ASN A 40 -7.69 -13.00 -6.53
CA ASN A 40 -6.81 -13.92 -5.82
C ASN A 40 -7.32 -15.38 -5.80
N GLN A 41 -8.61 -15.61 -5.98
CA GLN A 41 -9.15 -16.97 -6.17
C GLN A 41 -8.78 -17.53 -7.56
N ARG A 42 -8.69 -16.67 -8.58
CA ARG A 42 -8.38 -17.09 -9.97
C ARG A 42 -6.89 -17.04 -10.29
N HIS A 43 -6.18 -16.09 -9.69
CA HIS A 43 -4.78 -15.80 -9.90
C HIS A 43 -4.07 -15.71 -8.56
N ASP A 44 -2.74 -15.78 -8.58
CA ASP A 44 -1.95 -15.58 -7.39
C ASP A 44 -1.64 -14.07 -7.24
N CYS A 45 -2.46 -13.36 -6.46
CA CYS A 45 -2.36 -11.91 -6.34
C CYS A 45 -1.39 -11.49 -5.22
N ILE A 46 -0.56 -10.50 -5.51
CA ILE A 46 0.41 -9.91 -4.59
C ILE A 46 0.21 -8.40 -4.61
N ALA A 47 -0.10 -7.82 -3.46
CA ALA A 47 -0.16 -6.37 -3.30
C ALA A 47 1.25 -5.83 -3.06
N VAL A 48 1.70 -4.90 -3.89
CA VAL A 48 3.00 -4.25 -3.77
C VAL A 48 2.78 -2.80 -3.37
N THR A 49 3.28 -2.43 -2.20
CA THR A 49 3.20 -1.08 -1.66
C THR A 49 4.59 -0.46 -1.63
N LEU A 50 4.67 0.84 -1.90
CA LEU A 50 5.86 1.64 -1.67
C LEU A 50 5.66 2.44 -0.38
N SER A 51 6.63 2.39 0.52
CA SER A 51 6.57 3.11 1.80
C SER A 51 7.84 3.95 2.01
N ASP A 52 7.67 5.23 2.35
CA ASP A 52 8.78 6.07 2.80
C ASP A 52 8.77 6.20 4.33
N PRO A 53 9.91 6.08 5.03
CA PRO A 53 9.95 6.31 6.48
C PRO A 53 9.36 7.66 6.93
N ARG A 54 9.45 8.69 6.08
CA ARG A 54 8.91 10.04 6.34
C ARG A 54 7.39 10.11 6.20
N GLU A 55 6.77 9.13 5.56
CA GLU A 55 5.30 8.98 5.55
C GLU A 55 4.78 8.38 6.85
N ALA A 56 5.65 7.68 7.61
CA ALA A 56 5.30 7.13 8.91
C ALA A 56 5.53 8.14 10.06
N GLU A 57 6.58 8.94 9.97
CA GLU A 57 6.96 9.89 11.02
C GLU A 57 7.32 11.26 10.44
N LEU A 58 6.70 12.31 10.98
CA LEU A 58 7.09 13.70 10.71
C LEU A 58 8.33 14.07 11.54
N PRO A 59 9.48 14.36 10.93
CA PRO A 59 10.65 14.85 11.67
C PRO A 59 10.41 16.27 12.17
N ASP A 60 11.05 16.63 13.29
CA ASP A 60 10.99 17.98 13.85
C ASP A 60 11.91 18.93 13.07
N VAL A 61 11.40 19.46 11.95
CA VAL A 61 12.16 20.33 11.03
C VAL A 61 11.60 21.74 10.94
N GLY A 62 10.64 22.10 11.80
CA GLY A 62 9.99 23.41 11.77
C GLY A 62 8.72 23.43 10.91
N PHE A 63 8.51 24.50 10.16
CA PHE A 63 7.39 24.60 9.22
C PHE A 63 7.67 23.76 7.98
N VAL A 64 6.74 22.87 7.65
CA VAL A 64 6.76 22.07 6.42
C VAL A 64 5.50 22.38 5.63
N THR A 65 5.68 22.71 4.36
CA THR A 65 4.58 22.81 3.41
C THR A 65 4.41 21.46 2.72
N LEU A 66 3.34 20.74 3.03
CA LEU A 66 2.93 19.56 2.28
C LEU A 66 2.11 20.01 1.07
N ARG A 67 2.39 19.41 -0.08
CA ARG A 67 1.60 19.60 -1.29
C ARG A 67 0.84 18.32 -1.58
N ASP A 68 -0.47 18.42 -1.73
CA ASP A 68 -1.29 17.32 -2.22
C ASP A 68 -1.03 17.11 -3.71
N ALA A 69 -0.67 15.89 -4.11
CA ALA A 69 -0.31 15.56 -5.49
C ALA A 69 -1.52 15.52 -6.45
N GLU A 70 -2.74 15.41 -5.93
CA GLU A 70 -3.99 15.32 -6.70
C GLU A 70 -4.68 16.69 -6.82
N THR A 71 -4.61 17.52 -5.79
CA THR A 71 -5.30 18.84 -5.75
C THR A 71 -4.37 20.04 -5.89
N ASP A 72 -3.05 19.85 -5.77
CA ASP A 72 -2.02 20.89 -5.68
C ASP A 72 -2.20 21.83 -4.47
N GLU A 73 -3.03 21.45 -3.50
CA GLU A 73 -3.25 22.22 -2.27
C GLU A 73 -2.00 22.19 -1.38
N LEU A 74 -1.70 23.34 -0.76
CA LEU A 74 -0.58 23.50 0.16
C LEU A 74 -1.09 23.53 1.60
N LEU A 75 -0.62 22.58 2.40
CA LEU A 75 -0.86 22.51 3.83
C LEU A 75 0.42 22.89 4.58
N GLU A 76 0.39 24.01 5.29
CA GLU A 76 1.47 24.38 6.21
C GLU A 76 1.28 23.68 7.56
N LEU A 77 2.27 22.87 7.94
CA LEU A 77 2.29 22.17 9.22
C LEU A 77 3.47 22.65 10.05
N ASP A 78 3.19 23.01 11.32
CA ASP A 78 4.25 23.22 12.31
C ASP A 78 4.63 21.87 12.95
N THR A 79 5.71 21.28 12.45
CA THR A 79 6.20 19.97 12.91
C THR A 79 6.86 20.00 14.29
N ARG A 80 7.05 21.19 14.89
CA ARG A 80 7.59 21.36 16.25
C ARG A 80 6.60 20.94 17.31
N HIS A 81 5.30 20.98 17.00
CA HIS A 81 4.27 20.65 17.96
C HIS A 81 4.16 19.13 18.13
N PRO A 82 4.41 18.57 19.33
CA PRO A 82 4.40 17.12 19.54
C PRO A 82 3.05 16.48 19.20
N GLN A 83 1.94 17.20 19.40
CA GLN A 83 0.60 16.71 19.06
C GLN A 83 0.40 16.55 17.55
N VAL A 84 0.99 17.43 16.72
CA VAL A 84 0.89 17.32 15.24
C VAL A 84 1.62 16.06 14.78
N ARG A 85 2.84 15.83 15.29
CA ARG A 85 3.61 14.61 14.99
C ARG A 85 2.88 13.34 15.44
N ALA A 86 2.29 13.36 16.64
CA ALA A 86 1.53 12.23 17.16
C ALA A 86 0.25 11.93 16.34
N LEU A 87 -0.47 12.97 15.90
CA LEU A 87 -1.65 12.80 15.05
C LEU A 87 -1.28 12.24 13.67
N PHE A 88 -0.18 12.72 13.08
CA PHE A 88 0.31 12.22 11.80
C PHE A 88 0.74 10.75 11.88
N ALA A 89 1.56 10.39 12.87
CA ALA A 89 1.98 9.01 13.08
C ALA A 89 0.78 8.07 13.34
N LYS A 90 -0.23 8.56 14.07
CA LYS A 90 -1.48 7.83 14.29
C LYS A 90 -2.25 7.62 12.98
N ALA A 91 -2.41 8.66 12.17
CA ALA A 91 -3.08 8.56 10.87
C ALA A 91 -2.38 7.59 9.93
N ALA A 92 -1.05 7.64 9.86
CA ALA A 92 -0.24 6.68 9.09
C ALA A 92 -0.44 5.24 9.59
N SER A 93 -0.41 5.02 10.92
CA SER A 93 -0.65 3.70 11.50
C SER A 93 -2.06 3.17 11.24
N ASP A 94 -3.08 4.01 11.35
CA ASP A 94 -4.48 3.63 11.12
C ASP A 94 -4.72 3.27 9.64
N ARG A 95 -4.07 3.99 8.70
CA ARG A 95 -4.07 3.65 7.28
C ARG A 95 -3.41 2.31 7.01
N ASP A 96 -2.23 2.06 7.59
CA ASP A 96 -1.52 0.79 7.44
C ASP A 96 -2.31 -0.40 7.99
N LYS A 97 -2.96 -0.24 9.16
CA LYS A 97 -3.85 -1.24 9.75
C LYS A 97 -5.06 -1.52 8.87
N THR A 98 -5.65 -0.48 8.30
CA THR A 98 -6.81 -0.61 7.40
C THR A 98 -6.44 -1.41 6.17
N LEU A 99 -5.34 -1.04 5.50
CA LEU A 99 -4.83 -1.76 4.33
C LEU A 99 -4.48 -3.21 4.67
N SER A 100 -3.75 -3.43 5.76
CA SER A 100 -3.39 -4.78 6.21
C SER A 100 -4.63 -5.63 6.51
N GLY A 101 -5.69 -5.02 7.07
CA GLY A 101 -6.98 -5.67 7.29
C GLY A 101 -7.67 -6.06 5.99
N TRP A 102 -7.68 -5.19 4.98
CA TRP A 102 -8.27 -5.45 3.67
C TRP A 102 -7.54 -6.58 2.94
N LEU A 103 -6.22 -6.53 2.88
CA LEU A 103 -5.41 -7.57 2.24
C LEU A 103 -5.56 -8.92 2.92
N ARG A 104 -5.60 -8.94 4.26
CA ARG A 104 -5.84 -10.17 5.03
C ARG A 104 -7.21 -10.77 4.75
N LYS A 105 -8.27 -9.95 4.68
CA LYS A 105 -9.62 -10.41 4.31
C LYS A 105 -9.67 -10.99 2.90
N ALA A 106 -8.87 -10.44 1.98
CA ALA A 106 -8.74 -10.93 0.62
C ALA A 106 -7.79 -12.14 0.46
N ALA A 107 -7.14 -12.57 1.54
CA ALA A 107 -6.06 -13.58 1.54
C ALA A 107 -4.92 -13.24 0.56
N VAL A 108 -4.63 -11.94 0.37
CA VAL A 108 -3.59 -11.43 -0.52
C VAL A 108 -2.34 -11.11 0.28
N ASP A 109 -1.19 -11.59 -0.20
CA ASP A 109 0.10 -11.27 0.39
C ASP A 109 0.51 -9.82 0.07
N ARG A 110 1.10 -9.13 1.05
CA ARG A 110 1.68 -7.80 0.88
C ARG A 110 3.20 -7.89 0.75
N LEU A 111 3.73 -7.30 -0.31
CA LEU A 111 5.14 -6.97 -0.47
C LEU A 111 5.31 -5.47 -0.23
N ASP A 112 5.83 -5.10 0.94
CA ASP A 112 6.17 -3.72 1.25
C ASP A 112 7.60 -3.42 0.80
N ILE A 113 7.74 -2.45 -0.10
CA ILE A 113 9.02 -1.95 -0.60
C ILE A 113 9.27 -0.60 0.05
N ARG A 114 10.35 -0.50 0.81
CA ARG A 114 10.73 0.78 1.41
C ARG A 114 11.67 1.57 0.50
N THR A 115 11.50 2.88 0.44
CA THR A 115 12.36 3.79 -0.35
C THR A 115 13.78 3.90 0.22
N ASP A 116 13.97 3.60 1.50
CA ASP A 116 15.25 3.69 2.21
C ASP A 116 16.10 2.41 2.13
N GLN A 117 15.62 1.36 1.45
CA GLN A 117 16.26 0.04 1.43
C GLN A 117 16.41 -0.54 0.01
N PRO A 118 17.43 -1.37 -0.24
CA PRO A 118 17.56 -2.10 -1.50
C PRO A 118 16.37 -3.07 -1.73
N TYR A 119 15.49 -2.73 -2.67
CA TYR A 119 14.27 -3.50 -2.98
C TYR A 119 14.52 -4.97 -3.36
N ALA A 120 15.70 -5.29 -3.90
CA ALA A 120 16.07 -6.63 -4.30
C ALA A 120 16.05 -7.63 -3.12
N GLN A 121 16.46 -7.21 -1.93
CA GLN A 121 16.45 -8.07 -0.74
C GLN A 121 15.03 -8.36 -0.26
N SER A 122 14.15 -7.36 -0.29
CA SER A 122 12.73 -7.50 0.05
C SER A 122 12.02 -8.49 -0.88
N LEU A 123 12.27 -8.39 -2.19
CA LEU A 123 11.76 -9.33 -3.19
C LEU A 123 12.25 -10.76 -2.93
N GLN A 124 13.56 -10.96 -2.72
CA GLN A 124 14.12 -12.28 -2.47
C GLN A 124 13.53 -12.93 -1.21
N ARG A 125 13.41 -12.17 -0.12
CA ARG A 125 12.81 -12.65 1.13
C ARG A 125 11.36 -13.05 0.93
N PHE A 126 10.60 -12.25 0.18
CA PHE A 126 9.20 -12.50 -0.11
C PHE A 126 9.02 -13.79 -0.92
N PHE A 127 9.76 -13.98 -2.01
CA PHE A 127 9.66 -15.22 -2.80
C PHE A 127 10.07 -16.47 -2.02
N ARG A 128 11.12 -16.39 -1.19
CA ARG A 128 11.53 -17.50 -0.31
C ARG A 128 10.48 -17.86 0.74
N MET A 129 9.75 -16.88 1.27
CA MET A 129 8.64 -17.15 2.20
C MET A 129 7.55 -17.97 1.51
N ARG A 130 7.23 -17.63 0.26
CA ARG A 130 6.14 -18.26 -0.50
C ARG A 130 6.48 -19.66 -1.00
N GLU A 131 7.74 -19.91 -1.35
CA GLU A 131 8.21 -21.28 -1.64
C GLU A 131 7.99 -22.24 -0.47
N ARG A 132 8.04 -21.75 0.77
CA ARG A 132 7.85 -22.59 1.98
C ARG A 132 6.39 -22.85 2.32
N GLN A 133 5.47 -22.07 1.78
CA GLN A 133 4.03 -22.17 2.03
C GLN A 133 3.27 -22.96 0.96
N ARG A 134 3.96 -23.31 -0.15
CA ARG A 134 3.46 -24.18 -1.21
C ARG A 134 4.02 -25.58 -1.05
#